data_AF-A0A1J5Q2F2-F1
#
_entry.id   AF-A0A1J5Q2F2-F1
#
_cell.length_a   1.000
_cell.length_b   1.000
_cell.length_c   1.000
_cell.angle_alpha   90.00
_cell.angle_beta   90.00
_cell.angle_gamma   90.00
#
_symmetry.space_group_name_H-M   'P 1'
#
loop_
_entity.id
_entity.type
_entity.pdbx_description
1 polymer ?
#
loop_
_entity_poly.entity_id
_entity_poly.type
_entity_poly.pdbx_seq_one_letter_code
_entity_poly.pdbx_strand_id
1 'polypeptide(L)'
;MAADKHRPGLVLHTAGWPLDGATYGGGFLYHMEDRKVAVGFVVGLDYSNPWLSPFEEFQRLKTHPAIRGLFDGAKRLGYGARTITAGGLLSLPRLVFPGGCLVGCEAGFLNASRIKGSHAAIKTGMLAAQPIADALAAGRARDELAAYPEAFEQSWLHAELNTARNFKQWFKKGRMVGTLMTGIERWFLPRIGIKTPPWTLHHHQPDHAMLKPAADCPRIDYPKPDGVLTFDRLSSVYLSNTNHEENQPPHLTLKDVSVPVQVDLKIYAGPESRYCPAGVYEFVKGPDGGDRLQINAQNCVHCKTCDIKDPTQNIVWVAPEGGGGPNYVGM
;
A
#
# COMPACT_ATOMS: atom_id res chain seq x y z
N MET A 1 24.81 -7.97 1.83
CA MET A 1 24.97 -8.65 0.51
C MET A 1 26.45 -8.85 0.22
N ALA A 2 26.81 -9.80 -0.64
CA ALA A 2 28.18 -9.99 -1.10
C ALA A 2 28.71 -8.72 -1.84
N ALA A 3 30.01 -8.42 -1.70
CA ALA A 3 30.59 -7.16 -2.17
C ALA A 3 30.60 -7.04 -3.70
N ASP A 4 30.86 -8.14 -4.40
CA ASP A 4 30.85 -8.27 -5.86
C ASP A 4 29.45 -8.06 -6.47
N LYS A 5 28.40 -8.22 -5.68
CA LYS A 5 27.00 -8.01 -6.09
C LYS A 5 26.45 -6.64 -5.69
N HIS A 6 27.18 -5.87 -4.89
CA HIS A 6 26.71 -4.57 -4.38
C HIS A 6 27.18 -3.41 -5.25
N ARG A 7 26.21 -2.64 -5.74
CA ARG A 7 26.42 -1.40 -6.50
C ARG A 7 25.78 -0.23 -5.76
N PRO A 8 26.51 0.47 -4.86
CA PRO A 8 25.96 1.59 -4.10
C PRO A 8 25.22 2.60 -4.98
N GLY A 9 24.02 3.03 -4.57
CA GLY A 9 23.21 4.00 -5.31
C GLY A 9 22.41 3.41 -6.49
N LEU A 10 22.54 2.11 -6.78
CA LEU A 10 21.70 1.46 -7.79
C LEU A 10 20.24 1.45 -7.34
N VAL A 11 19.36 1.91 -8.25
CA VAL A 11 17.91 1.90 -8.12
C VAL A 11 17.31 1.04 -9.22
N LEU A 12 16.59 -0.01 -8.84
CA LEU A 12 15.94 -0.94 -9.75
C LEU A 12 14.43 -0.97 -9.47
N HIS A 13 13.63 -0.87 -10.54
CA HIS A 13 12.19 -1.07 -10.50
C HIS A 13 11.80 -2.16 -11.49
N THR A 14 10.86 -3.01 -11.11
CA THR A 14 10.32 -4.06 -11.98
C THR A 14 8.81 -3.90 -12.13
N ALA A 15 8.32 -4.22 -13.31
CA ALA A 15 6.90 -4.42 -13.59
C ALA A 15 6.78 -5.70 -14.43
N GLY A 16 5.64 -6.39 -14.33
CA GLY A 16 5.50 -7.68 -14.98
C GLY A 16 5.35 -8.80 -13.97
N TRP A 17 6.01 -9.93 -14.27
CA TRP A 17 6.03 -11.10 -13.43
C TRP A 17 6.43 -10.73 -11.98
N PRO A 18 5.78 -11.32 -10.95
CA PRO A 18 4.84 -12.44 -11.03
C PRO A 18 3.37 -12.07 -11.28
N LEU A 19 3.06 -10.78 -11.42
CA LEU A 19 1.69 -10.31 -11.63
C LEU A 19 1.24 -10.50 -13.08
N ASP A 20 -0.04 -10.80 -13.24
CA ASP A 20 -0.70 -10.83 -14.54
C ASP A 20 -0.79 -9.42 -15.18
N GLY A 21 -1.39 -9.33 -16.36
CA GLY A 21 -1.53 -8.05 -17.08
C GLY A 21 -2.58 -7.12 -16.48
N ALA A 22 -3.50 -7.62 -15.66
CA ALA A 22 -4.63 -6.86 -15.10
C ALA A 22 -4.31 -6.30 -13.70
N THR A 23 -3.42 -6.96 -12.96
CA THR A 23 -3.06 -6.60 -11.60
C THR A 23 -1.96 -5.56 -11.60
N TYR A 24 -2.26 -4.39 -11.04
CA TYR A 24 -1.26 -3.34 -10.87
C TYR A 24 -0.28 -3.70 -9.76
N GLY A 25 1.00 -3.51 -10.02
CA GLY A 25 2.04 -3.70 -9.02
C GLY A 25 3.42 -3.77 -9.64
N GLY A 26 4.42 -3.97 -8.79
CA GLY A 26 5.81 -4.00 -9.21
C GLY A 26 6.78 -4.08 -8.04
N GLY A 27 8.02 -4.44 -8.35
CA GLY A 27 9.10 -4.52 -7.37
C GLY A 27 9.95 -3.27 -7.36
N PHE A 28 10.58 -3.03 -6.21
CA PHE A 28 11.69 -2.09 -6.09
C PHE A 28 12.87 -2.75 -5.38
N LEU A 29 14.07 -2.35 -5.75
CA LEU A 29 15.31 -2.80 -5.13
C LEU A 29 16.33 -1.66 -5.16
N TYR A 30 16.76 -1.21 -3.97
CA TYR A 30 17.66 -0.08 -3.80
C TYR A 30 18.92 -0.50 -3.03
N HIS A 31 20.08 -0.22 -3.60
CA HIS A 31 21.37 -0.50 -2.96
C HIS A 31 21.76 0.67 -2.06
N MET A 32 21.75 0.41 -0.74
CA MET A 32 22.07 1.39 0.29
C MET A 32 23.55 1.28 0.71
N GLU A 33 23.98 2.13 1.63
CA GLU A 33 25.27 2.00 2.31
C GLU A 33 25.40 0.68 3.08
N ASP A 34 26.60 0.39 3.59
CA ASP A 34 26.91 -0.82 4.38
C ASP A 34 26.58 -2.15 3.71
N ARG A 35 26.55 -2.20 2.36
CA ARG A 35 26.15 -3.40 1.60
C ARG A 35 24.73 -3.88 1.93
N LYS A 36 23.87 -2.96 2.37
CA LYS A 36 22.43 -3.19 2.59
C LYS A 36 21.67 -3.01 1.29
N VAL A 37 20.55 -3.71 1.18
CA VAL A 37 19.62 -3.60 0.06
C VAL A 37 18.21 -3.51 0.64
N ALA A 38 17.47 -2.47 0.25
CA ALA A 38 16.04 -2.39 0.48
C ALA A 38 15.34 -3.01 -0.72
N VAL A 39 14.53 -4.05 -0.50
CA VAL A 39 13.75 -4.71 -1.55
C VAL A 39 12.29 -4.79 -1.10
N GLY A 40 11.37 -4.53 -2.01
CA GLY A 40 9.95 -4.63 -1.72
C GLY A 40 9.10 -4.86 -2.96
N PHE A 41 7.82 -5.08 -2.72
CA PHE A 41 6.84 -5.33 -3.75
C PHE A 41 5.54 -4.62 -3.42
N VAL A 42 4.95 -3.99 -4.43
CA VAL A 42 3.67 -3.28 -4.32
C VAL A 42 2.65 -4.04 -5.14
N VAL A 43 1.47 -4.25 -4.56
CA VAL A 43 0.28 -4.73 -5.26
C VAL A 43 -0.82 -3.72 -5.02
N GLY A 44 -1.47 -3.27 -6.09
CA GLY A 44 -2.65 -2.40 -5.99
C GLY A 44 -3.80 -3.18 -5.37
N LEU A 45 -4.43 -2.62 -4.34
CA LEU A 45 -5.57 -3.24 -3.67
C LEU A 45 -6.82 -3.31 -4.55
N ASP A 46 -6.77 -2.79 -5.78
CA ASP A 46 -7.78 -2.99 -6.83
C ASP A 46 -7.72 -4.36 -7.53
N TYR A 47 -6.86 -5.30 -7.08
CA TYR A 47 -6.83 -6.65 -7.65
C TYR A 47 -8.16 -7.39 -7.43
N SER A 48 -8.51 -8.26 -8.39
CA SER A 48 -9.82 -8.93 -8.44
C SER A 48 -9.83 -10.40 -8.00
N ASN A 49 -8.70 -11.09 -8.11
CA ASN A 49 -8.61 -12.51 -7.73
C ASN A 49 -8.45 -12.66 -6.21
N PRO A 50 -9.43 -13.24 -5.48
CA PRO A 50 -9.35 -13.38 -4.02
C PRO A 50 -8.33 -14.44 -3.55
N TRP A 51 -7.75 -15.22 -4.47
CA TRP A 51 -6.67 -16.16 -4.19
C TRP A 51 -5.28 -15.51 -4.17
N LEU A 52 -5.16 -14.27 -4.66
CA LEU A 52 -3.89 -13.54 -4.68
C LEU A 52 -3.45 -13.18 -3.25
N SER A 53 -2.19 -13.45 -2.93
CA SER A 53 -1.55 -12.98 -1.70
C SER A 53 -0.40 -12.03 -2.04
N PRO A 54 -0.48 -10.73 -1.70
CA PRO A 54 0.61 -9.79 -1.93
C PRO A 54 1.92 -10.21 -1.25
N PHE A 55 1.83 -10.85 -0.08
CA PHE A 55 2.99 -11.40 0.61
C PHE A 55 3.67 -12.51 -0.22
N GLU A 56 2.89 -13.47 -0.71
CA GLU A 56 3.44 -14.58 -1.49
C GLU A 56 3.96 -14.13 -2.86
N GLU A 57 3.30 -13.15 -3.51
CA GLU A 57 3.84 -12.55 -4.74
C GLU A 57 5.18 -11.86 -4.50
N PHE A 58 5.37 -11.23 -3.35
CA PHE A 58 6.69 -10.69 -2.98
C PHE A 58 7.72 -11.80 -2.78
N GLN A 59 7.37 -12.89 -2.09
CA GLN A 59 8.27 -14.05 -1.97
C GLN A 59 8.65 -14.59 -3.35
N ARG A 60 7.65 -14.77 -4.22
CA ARG A 60 7.80 -15.25 -5.59
C ARG A 60 8.67 -14.33 -6.44
N LEU A 61 8.50 -13.00 -6.37
CA LEU A 61 9.33 -12.04 -7.10
C LEU A 61 10.82 -12.33 -6.93
N LYS A 62 11.26 -12.62 -5.69
CA LYS A 62 12.67 -12.84 -5.36
C LYS A 62 13.28 -14.04 -6.09
N THR A 63 12.46 -14.98 -6.56
CA THR A 63 12.94 -16.15 -7.31
C THR A 63 13.20 -15.85 -8.79
N HIS A 64 12.85 -14.66 -9.28
CA HIS A 64 13.05 -14.29 -10.68
C HIS A 64 14.56 -14.34 -11.05
N PRO A 65 14.93 -14.97 -12.19
CA PRO A 65 16.34 -15.16 -12.58
C PRO A 65 17.18 -13.86 -12.57
N ALA A 66 16.58 -12.74 -12.96
CA ALA A 66 17.27 -11.46 -13.02
C ALA A 66 17.63 -10.85 -11.66
N ILE A 67 17.00 -11.27 -10.56
CA ILE A 67 17.28 -10.70 -9.21
C ILE A 67 17.66 -11.75 -8.17
N ARG A 68 17.31 -13.03 -8.36
CA ARG A 68 17.59 -14.10 -7.36
C ARG A 68 19.06 -14.12 -6.93
N GLY A 69 19.98 -13.95 -7.88
CA GLY A 69 21.42 -13.99 -7.63
C GLY A 69 21.91 -12.85 -6.74
N LEU A 70 21.18 -11.72 -6.66
CA LEU A 70 21.54 -10.61 -5.76
C LEU A 70 21.44 -11.02 -4.28
N PHE A 71 20.65 -12.06 -3.97
CA PHE A 71 20.42 -12.50 -2.60
C PHE A 71 21.34 -13.63 -2.15
N ASP A 72 22.20 -14.19 -3.02
CA ASP A 72 23.07 -15.30 -2.58
C ASP A 72 24.02 -14.82 -1.48
N GLY A 73 24.03 -15.54 -0.35
CA GLY A 73 24.79 -15.16 0.85
C GLY A 73 24.28 -13.89 1.54
N ALA A 74 23.14 -13.33 1.13
CA ALA A 74 22.51 -12.22 1.82
C ALA A 74 21.76 -12.72 3.08
N LYS A 75 21.72 -11.86 4.10
CA LYS A 75 20.93 -12.06 5.31
C LYS A 75 19.74 -11.10 5.28
N ARG A 76 18.54 -11.62 5.51
CA ARG A 76 17.35 -10.80 5.74
C ARG A 76 17.44 -10.15 7.13
N LEU A 77 17.40 -8.81 7.17
CA LEU A 77 17.60 -8.05 8.42
C LEU A 77 16.29 -7.54 9.04
N GLY A 78 15.29 -7.26 8.22
CA GLY A 78 14.02 -6.71 8.66
C GLY A 78 12.90 -7.06 7.70
N TYR A 79 11.66 -6.88 8.16
CA TYR A 79 10.45 -7.02 7.37
C TYR A 79 9.40 -6.03 7.82
N GLY A 80 8.68 -5.44 6.88
CA GLY A 80 7.57 -4.55 7.17
C GLY A 80 6.57 -4.56 6.03
N ALA A 81 5.38 -4.04 6.32
CA ALA A 81 4.35 -3.84 5.31
C ALA A 81 3.55 -2.58 5.63
N ARG A 82 3.19 -1.84 4.59
CA ARG A 82 2.36 -0.63 4.70
C ARG A 82 1.54 -0.44 3.44
N THR A 83 0.32 0.05 3.58
CA THR A 83 -0.41 0.58 2.44
C THR A 83 0.12 1.97 2.07
N ILE A 84 0.01 2.27 0.79
CA ILE A 84 0.37 3.58 0.24
C ILE A 84 -0.79 4.06 -0.64
N THR A 85 -1.04 5.36 -0.64
CA THR A 85 -2.08 5.94 -1.49
C THR A 85 -1.64 5.95 -2.95
N ALA A 86 -2.52 5.59 -3.88
CA ALA A 86 -2.23 5.63 -5.32
C ALA A 86 -3.27 6.41 -6.14
N GLY A 87 -4.27 7.03 -5.49
CA GLY A 87 -5.32 7.81 -6.16
C GLY A 87 -4.82 9.14 -6.74
N GLY A 88 -3.83 9.76 -6.10
CA GLY A 88 -3.22 11.01 -6.54
C GLY A 88 -4.17 12.20 -6.44
N LEU A 89 -3.94 13.23 -7.27
CA LEU A 89 -4.66 14.51 -7.21
C LEU A 89 -6.19 14.34 -7.20
N LEU A 90 -6.71 13.41 -8.00
CA LEU A 90 -8.14 13.21 -8.20
C LEU A 90 -8.84 12.52 -7.02
N SER A 91 -8.08 12.09 -6.02
CA SER A 91 -8.59 11.45 -4.80
C SER A 91 -8.31 12.27 -3.54
N LEU A 92 -7.78 13.49 -3.68
CA LEU A 92 -7.58 14.35 -2.52
C LEU A 92 -8.95 14.77 -1.96
N PRO A 93 -9.17 14.65 -0.64
CA PRO A 93 -10.38 15.14 0.01
C PRO A 93 -10.30 16.66 0.18
N ARG A 94 -11.35 17.24 0.79
CA ARG A 94 -11.24 18.58 1.38
C ARG A 94 -10.13 18.55 2.43
N LEU A 95 -9.16 19.45 2.29
CA LEU A 95 -7.93 19.43 3.12
C LEU A 95 -8.07 20.13 4.46
N VAL A 96 -9.12 20.93 4.66
CA VAL A 96 -9.33 21.74 5.86
C VAL A 96 -10.74 21.59 6.40
N PHE A 97 -10.86 21.69 7.71
CA PHE A 97 -12.11 21.64 8.46
C PHE A 97 -11.96 22.49 9.73
N PRO A 98 -13.06 22.88 10.41
CA PRO A 98 -12.97 23.75 11.58
C PRO A 98 -12.06 23.15 12.66
N GLY A 99 -10.96 23.82 12.96
CA GLY A 99 -9.97 23.38 13.95
C GLY A 99 -8.93 22.37 13.47
N GLY A 100 -8.85 22.04 12.17
CA GLY A 100 -7.82 21.13 11.68
C GLY A 100 -7.60 21.08 10.16
N CYS A 101 -6.58 20.33 9.75
CA CYS A 101 -6.25 20.10 8.35
C CYS A 101 -5.61 18.72 8.14
N LEU A 102 -5.61 18.26 6.89
CA LEU A 102 -4.99 17.02 6.45
C LEU A 102 -3.72 17.31 5.63
N VAL A 103 -2.63 16.62 5.96
CA VAL A 103 -1.33 16.74 5.30
C VAL A 103 -0.78 15.37 4.91
N GLY A 104 0.19 15.34 4.00
CA GLY A 104 0.92 14.13 3.61
C GLY A 104 0.06 12.99 3.07
N CYS A 105 0.45 11.77 3.39
CA CYS A 105 -0.22 10.58 2.84
C CYS A 105 -1.61 10.35 3.45
N GLU A 106 -1.93 10.97 4.59
CA GLU A 106 -3.29 10.96 5.16
C GLU A 106 -4.28 11.63 4.20
N ALA A 107 -3.89 12.77 3.62
CA ALA A 107 -4.66 13.43 2.56
C ALA A 107 -4.53 12.72 1.19
N GLY A 108 -3.44 11.99 0.96
CA GLY A 108 -3.20 11.24 -0.28
C GLY A 108 -2.28 11.91 -1.31
N PHE A 109 -1.36 12.78 -0.88
CA PHE A 109 -0.44 13.52 -1.77
C PHE A 109 0.66 12.68 -2.46
N LEU A 110 0.63 11.34 -2.40
CA LEU A 110 1.64 10.49 -3.01
C LEU A 110 1.58 10.56 -4.54
N ASN A 111 2.75 10.70 -5.18
CA ASN A 111 2.88 10.55 -6.62
C ASN A 111 3.12 9.08 -7.00
N ALA A 112 2.06 8.39 -7.42
CA ALA A 112 2.11 6.95 -7.74
C ALA A 112 3.06 6.63 -8.91
N SER A 113 3.19 7.53 -9.89
CA SER A 113 4.06 7.33 -11.06
C SER A 113 5.55 7.33 -10.72
N ARG A 114 5.92 7.96 -9.60
CA ARG A 114 7.30 8.06 -9.13
C ARG A 114 7.57 7.15 -7.92
N ILE A 115 6.52 6.57 -7.34
CA ILE A 115 6.56 5.84 -6.05
C ILE A 115 7.17 6.74 -4.96
N LYS A 116 6.73 8.01 -4.90
CA LYS A 116 7.27 9.00 -3.95
C LYS A 116 6.16 9.80 -3.30
N GLY A 117 6.15 9.80 -1.96
CA GLY A 117 5.23 10.59 -1.14
C GLY A 117 5.92 11.43 -0.06
N SER A 118 7.18 11.14 0.30
CA SER A 118 7.86 11.82 1.41
C SER A 118 8.09 13.30 1.15
N HIS A 119 8.55 13.68 -0.06
CA HIS A 119 8.74 15.08 -0.45
C HIS A 119 7.41 15.84 -0.49
N ALA A 120 6.34 15.17 -0.94
CA ALA A 120 4.99 15.71 -0.93
C ALA A 120 4.48 15.95 0.49
N ALA A 121 4.67 14.98 1.39
CA ALA A 121 4.29 15.11 2.79
C ALA A 121 5.00 16.26 3.50
N ILE A 122 6.32 16.36 3.35
CA ILE A 122 7.11 17.48 3.87
C ILE A 122 6.58 18.80 3.31
N LYS A 123 6.37 18.90 2.00
CA LYS A 123 5.88 20.13 1.37
C LYS A 123 4.50 20.53 1.89
N THR A 124 3.58 19.59 2.04
CA THR A 124 2.24 19.90 2.57
C THR A 124 2.25 20.32 4.03
N GLY A 125 3.13 19.75 4.86
CA GLY A 125 3.36 20.23 6.21
C GLY A 125 3.87 21.68 6.23
N MET A 126 4.83 22.02 5.36
CA MET A 126 5.32 23.39 5.22
C MET A 126 4.23 24.37 4.73
N LEU A 127 3.40 23.93 3.78
CA LEU A 127 2.30 24.74 3.24
C LEU A 127 1.20 24.99 4.27
N ALA A 128 0.91 24.02 5.13
CA ALA A 128 -0.07 24.16 6.21
C ALA A 128 0.46 25.01 7.38
N ALA A 129 1.78 24.98 7.64
CA ALA A 129 2.39 25.65 8.77
C ALA A 129 2.20 27.19 8.75
N GLN A 130 2.33 27.84 7.59
CA GLN A 130 2.21 29.30 7.50
C GLN A 130 0.77 29.77 7.82
N PRO A 131 -0.29 29.24 7.18
CA PRO A 131 -1.67 29.55 7.57
C PRO A 131 -1.99 29.27 9.04
N ILE A 132 -1.42 28.21 9.63
CA ILE A 132 -1.56 27.92 11.06
C ILE A 132 -0.95 29.04 11.90
N ALA A 133 0.29 29.44 11.60
CA ALA A 133 0.99 30.49 12.33
C ALA A 133 0.25 31.84 12.23
N ASP A 134 -0.21 32.20 11.03
CA ASP A 134 -0.97 33.43 10.79
C ASP A 134 -2.30 33.43 11.57
N ALA A 135 -3.01 32.30 11.58
CA ALA A 135 -4.24 32.14 12.35
C ALA A 135 -4.00 32.31 13.86
N LEU A 136 -2.96 31.68 14.39
CA LEU A 136 -2.58 31.80 15.80
C LEU A 136 -2.18 33.25 16.16
N ALA A 137 -1.41 33.92 15.31
CA ALA A 137 -1.00 35.31 15.51
C ALA A 137 -2.20 36.28 15.49
N ALA A 138 -3.21 36.00 14.68
CA ALA A 138 -4.45 36.76 14.60
C ALA A 138 -5.47 36.41 15.71
N GLY A 139 -5.12 35.51 16.65
CA GLY A 139 -6.03 35.07 17.72
C GLY A 139 -7.23 34.25 17.21
N ARG A 140 -7.14 33.69 15.99
CA ARG A 140 -8.18 32.83 15.42
C ARG A 140 -8.15 31.46 16.10
N ALA A 141 -9.32 30.84 16.23
CA ALA A 141 -9.47 29.51 16.81
C ALA A 141 -10.68 28.78 16.24
N ARG A 142 -10.58 27.44 16.13
CA ARG A 142 -11.67 26.53 15.73
C ARG A 142 -12.32 26.86 14.39
N ASP A 143 -11.58 27.50 13.49
CA ASP A 143 -12.04 27.85 12.15
C ASP A 143 -11.23 27.11 11.08
N GLU A 144 -11.48 27.46 9.81
CA GLU A 144 -10.83 26.82 8.67
C GLU A 144 -9.65 27.62 8.13
N LEU A 145 -8.61 26.89 7.71
CA LEU A 145 -7.38 27.42 7.15
C LEU A 145 -7.45 27.49 5.61
N ALA A 146 -8.38 28.28 5.06
CA ALA A 146 -8.62 28.36 3.61
C ALA A 146 -7.36 28.68 2.76
N ALA A 147 -6.40 29.40 3.33
CA ALA A 147 -5.13 29.73 2.67
C ALA A 147 -4.25 28.48 2.39
N TYR A 148 -4.41 27.37 3.11
CA TYR A 148 -3.62 26.16 2.87
C TYR A 148 -3.97 25.48 1.53
N PRO A 149 -5.25 25.16 1.23
CA PRO A 149 -5.65 24.68 -0.09
C PRO A 149 -5.18 25.58 -1.24
N GLU A 150 -5.34 26.91 -1.11
CA GLU A 150 -4.92 27.88 -2.12
C GLU A 150 -3.40 27.83 -2.34
N ALA A 151 -2.61 27.78 -1.27
CA ALA A 151 -1.16 27.66 -1.34
C ALA A 151 -0.73 26.32 -1.96
N PHE A 152 -1.49 25.24 -1.74
CA PHE A 152 -1.26 23.97 -2.41
C PHE A 152 -1.50 24.07 -3.91
N GLU A 153 -2.63 24.62 -4.36
CA GLU A 153 -2.96 24.75 -5.79
C GLU A 153 -1.92 25.55 -6.58
N GLN A 154 -1.31 26.55 -5.95
CA GLN A 154 -0.24 27.39 -6.52
C GLN A 154 1.15 26.75 -6.45
N SER A 155 1.30 25.61 -5.76
CA SER A 155 2.60 24.99 -5.52
C SER A 155 3.09 24.11 -6.67
N TRP A 156 4.41 23.87 -6.69
CA TRP A 156 5.01 22.86 -7.57
C TRP A 156 4.45 21.46 -7.34
N LEU A 157 3.94 21.17 -6.13
CA LEU A 157 3.41 19.85 -5.81
C LEU A 157 2.08 19.61 -6.52
N HIS A 158 1.20 20.62 -6.57
CA HIS A 158 -0.02 20.52 -7.35
C HIS A 158 0.29 20.31 -8.84
N ALA A 159 1.25 21.05 -9.40
CA ALA A 159 1.71 20.83 -10.77
C ALA A 159 2.25 19.41 -11.01
N GLU A 160 3.03 18.87 -10.07
CA GLU A 160 3.55 17.50 -10.12
C GLU A 160 2.42 16.45 -10.11
N LEU A 161 1.46 16.58 -9.20
CA LEU A 161 0.36 15.64 -9.06
C LEU A 161 -0.64 15.75 -10.22
N ASN A 162 -0.91 16.98 -10.69
CA ASN A 162 -1.75 17.23 -11.86
C ASN A 162 -1.12 16.64 -13.12
N THR A 163 0.20 16.74 -13.25
CA THR A 163 0.96 16.07 -14.29
C THR A 163 0.65 14.58 -14.23
N ALA A 164 0.86 13.91 -13.09
CA ALA A 164 0.68 12.47 -12.90
C ALA A 164 -0.78 11.94 -12.80
N ARG A 165 -1.80 12.81 -12.85
CA ARG A 165 -3.19 12.51 -12.43
C ARG A 165 -3.83 11.27 -13.08
N ASN A 166 -3.53 11.00 -14.35
CA ASN A 166 -4.13 9.89 -15.09
C ASN A 166 -3.33 8.58 -14.98
N PHE A 167 -2.12 8.60 -14.41
CA PHE A 167 -1.19 7.47 -14.45
C PHE A 167 -1.82 6.19 -13.88
N LYS A 168 -2.19 6.19 -12.59
CA LYS A 168 -2.79 5.00 -11.96
C LYS A 168 -4.11 4.63 -12.64
N GLN A 169 -4.88 5.59 -13.13
CA GLN A 169 -6.16 5.36 -13.81
C GLN A 169 -6.00 4.57 -15.11
N TRP A 170 -4.96 4.87 -15.89
CA TRP A 170 -4.64 4.05 -17.07
C TRP A 170 -4.20 2.64 -16.69
N PHE A 171 -3.41 2.49 -15.63
CA PHE A 171 -2.97 1.18 -15.15
C PHE A 171 -4.10 0.34 -14.51
N LYS A 172 -5.18 0.97 -14.01
CA LYS A 172 -6.42 0.25 -13.62
C LYS A 172 -7.08 -0.45 -14.81
N LYS A 173 -6.81 -0.03 -16.04
CA LYS A 173 -7.27 -0.69 -17.29
C LYS A 173 -6.32 -1.79 -17.79
N GLY A 174 -5.35 -2.19 -16.96
CA GLY A 174 -4.32 -3.17 -17.29
C GLY A 174 -3.00 -2.55 -17.75
N ARG A 175 -1.92 -3.31 -17.56
CA ARG A 175 -0.52 -2.88 -17.77
C ARG A 175 -0.25 -2.41 -19.20
N MET A 176 -0.82 -3.08 -20.20
CA MET A 176 -0.62 -2.72 -21.61
C MET A 176 -1.19 -1.33 -21.92
N VAL A 177 -2.45 -1.09 -21.56
CA VAL A 177 -3.12 0.21 -21.72
C VAL A 177 -2.41 1.27 -20.90
N GLY A 178 -2.07 0.96 -19.65
CA GLY A 178 -1.27 1.80 -18.75
C GLY A 178 0.01 2.30 -19.39
N THR A 179 0.79 1.39 -19.96
CA THR A 179 2.08 1.69 -20.60
C THR A 179 1.90 2.54 -21.85
N LEU A 180 0.99 2.15 -22.75
CA LEU A 180 0.72 2.87 -23.99
C LEU A 180 0.27 4.31 -23.72
N MET A 181 -0.74 4.48 -22.86
CA MET A 181 -1.31 5.79 -22.57
C MET A 181 -0.35 6.68 -21.79
N THR A 182 0.46 6.11 -20.90
CA THR A 182 1.55 6.87 -20.25
C THR A 182 2.56 7.34 -21.29
N GLY A 183 2.93 6.51 -22.27
CA GLY A 183 3.78 6.91 -23.39
C GLY A 183 3.17 8.05 -24.21
N ILE A 184 1.87 7.97 -24.51
CA ILE A 184 1.16 9.05 -25.21
C ILE A 184 1.23 10.35 -24.40
N GLU A 185 0.83 10.32 -23.12
CA GLU A 185 0.75 11.52 -22.28
C GLU A 185 2.12 12.13 -21.94
N ARG A 186 3.17 11.31 -21.79
CA ARG A 186 4.49 11.76 -21.30
C ARG A 186 5.52 11.98 -22.39
N TRP A 187 5.39 11.29 -23.51
CA TRP A 187 6.41 11.30 -24.55
C TRP A 187 5.87 11.87 -25.86
N PHE A 188 4.64 11.53 -26.26
CA PHE A 188 4.07 11.97 -27.53
C PHE A 188 3.44 13.37 -27.46
N LEU A 189 2.48 13.59 -26.55
CA LEU A 189 1.77 14.87 -26.43
C LEU A 189 2.72 16.07 -26.25
N PRO A 190 3.76 16.01 -25.39
CA PRO A 190 4.68 17.12 -25.25
C PRO A 190 5.48 17.43 -26.53
N ARG A 191 5.75 16.44 -27.38
CA ARG A 191 6.46 16.65 -28.66
C ARG A 191 5.63 17.38 -29.70
N ILE A 192 4.31 17.28 -29.63
CA ILE A 192 3.39 17.98 -30.54
C ILE A 192 2.84 19.27 -29.91
N GLY A 193 3.47 19.76 -28.84
CA GLY A 193 3.12 21.03 -28.18
C GLY A 193 1.98 20.95 -27.16
N ILE A 194 1.42 19.77 -26.90
CA ILE A 194 0.36 19.57 -25.91
C ILE A 194 1.00 19.25 -24.55
N LYS A 195 1.07 20.27 -23.68
CA LYS A 195 1.70 20.16 -22.34
C LYS A 195 0.85 19.36 -21.34
N THR A 196 -0.46 19.44 -21.46
CA THR A 196 -1.42 18.79 -20.55
C THR A 196 -2.41 17.98 -21.39
N PRO A 197 -2.62 16.69 -21.09
CA PRO A 197 -3.61 15.89 -21.80
C PRO A 197 -4.99 16.55 -21.73
N PRO A 198 -5.77 16.61 -22.84
CA PRO A 198 -7.08 17.23 -22.88
C PRO A 198 -8.18 16.37 -22.23
N TRP A 199 -7.79 15.42 -21.38
CA TRP A 199 -8.69 14.54 -20.66
C TRP A 199 -8.23 14.35 -19.20
N THR A 200 -9.19 13.99 -18.37
CA THR A 200 -8.99 13.57 -16.98
C THR A 200 -9.79 12.30 -16.77
N LEU A 201 -9.13 11.24 -16.33
CA LEU A 201 -9.78 9.97 -16.05
C LEU A 201 -10.26 9.91 -14.60
N HIS A 202 -11.52 9.55 -14.42
CA HIS A 202 -12.08 9.33 -13.09
C HIS A 202 -12.28 7.85 -12.84
N HIS A 203 -12.26 7.48 -11.57
CA HIS A 203 -12.56 6.15 -11.09
C HIS A 203 -13.51 6.23 -9.92
N HIS A 204 -14.56 5.43 -9.97
CA HIS A 204 -15.70 5.52 -9.05
C HIS A 204 -15.90 4.25 -8.22
N GLN A 205 -15.09 3.21 -8.44
CA GLN A 205 -15.17 1.97 -7.68
C GLN A 205 -14.11 1.95 -6.57
N PRO A 206 -14.48 1.69 -5.31
CA PRO A 206 -13.51 1.50 -4.24
C PRO A 206 -12.78 0.16 -4.40
N ASP A 207 -11.54 0.10 -3.89
CA ASP A 207 -10.67 -1.07 -4.04
C ASP A 207 -11.25 -2.34 -3.37
N HIS A 208 -12.03 -2.21 -2.28
CA HIS A 208 -12.72 -3.34 -1.65
C HIS A 208 -13.72 -4.03 -2.58
N ALA A 209 -14.38 -3.29 -3.47
CA ALA A 209 -15.47 -3.79 -4.30
C ALA A 209 -14.97 -4.52 -5.55
N MET A 210 -13.65 -4.62 -5.73
CA MET A 210 -13.03 -5.17 -6.93
C MET A 210 -12.89 -6.69 -6.92
N LEU A 211 -13.07 -7.35 -5.77
CA LEU A 211 -12.96 -8.80 -5.68
C LEU A 211 -14.10 -9.48 -6.43
N LYS A 212 -13.75 -10.52 -7.19
CA LYS A 212 -14.72 -11.46 -7.77
C LYS A 212 -14.95 -12.62 -6.80
N PRO A 213 -16.08 -13.33 -6.90
CA PRO A 213 -16.27 -14.59 -6.18
C PRO A 213 -15.13 -15.57 -6.46
N ALA A 214 -14.72 -16.32 -5.44
CA ALA A 214 -13.58 -17.24 -5.52
C ALA A 214 -13.79 -18.36 -6.54
N ALA A 215 -15.05 -18.77 -6.78
CA ALA A 215 -15.43 -19.75 -7.79
C ALA A 215 -15.16 -19.28 -9.23
N ASP A 216 -15.15 -17.96 -9.47
CA ASP A 216 -14.94 -17.36 -10.79
C ASP A 216 -13.47 -17.01 -11.07
N CYS A 217 -12.57 -17.37 -10.15
CA CYS A 217 -11.17 -17.02 -10.22
C CYS A 217 -10.27 -18.26 -10.12
N PRO A 218 -9.20 -18.32 -10.92
CA PRO A 218 -8.23 -19.39 -10.79
C PRO A 218 -7.56 -19.31 -9.42
N ARG A 219 -7.52 -20.43 -8.71
CA ARG A 219 -6.73 -20.58 -7.50
C ARG A 219 -5.25 -20.40 -7.83
N ILE A 220 -4.52 -19.73 -6.95
CA ILE A 220 -3.08 -19.52 -7.09
C ILE A 220 -2.39 -20.38 -6.03
N ASP A 221 -1.64 -21.38 -6.50
CA ASP A 221 -0.85 -22.23 -5.62
C ASP A 221 0.58 -21.67 -5.52
N TYR A 222 0.88 -21.07 -4.37
CA TYR A 222 2.19 -20.52 -4.10
C TYR A 222 3.15 -21.63 -3.60
N PRO A 223 4.41 -21.67 -4.08
CA PRO A 223 5.40 -22.62 -3.59
C PRO A 223 5.66 -22.45 -2.11
N LYS A 224 5.99 -23.55 -1.43
CA LYS A 224 6.47 -23.48 -0.04
C LYS A 224 7.78 -22.68 0.03
N PRO A 225 7.98 -21.84 1.06
CA PRO A 225 9.22 -21.09 1.22
C PRO A 225 10.41 -22.03 1.45
N ASP A 226 11.58 -21.66 0.95
CA ASP A 226 12.82 -22.44 1.07
C ASP A 226 13.63 -22.11 2.34
N GLY A 227 13.27 -21.06 3.07
CA GLY A 227 13.94 -20.60 4.28
C GLY A 227 15.27 -19.89 4.02
N VAL A 228 15.64 -19.67 2.76
CA VAL A 228 16.91 -19.04 2.35
C VAL A 228 16.65 -17.78 1.51
N LEU A 229 15.88 -17.91 0.44
CA LEU A 229 15.47 -16.81 -0.45
C LEU A 229 14.04 -16.39 -0.16
N THR A 230 13.15 -17.37 0.07
CA THR A 230 11.74 -17.18 0.37
C THR A 230 11.43 -17.66 1.78
N PHE A 231 10.52 -16.97 2.46
CA PHE A 231 10.26 -17.15 3.88
C PHE A 231 8.78 -17.15 4.15
N ASP A 232 8.36 -17.87 5.19
CA ASP A 232 7.00 -17.86 5.67
C ASP A 232 6.65 -16.51 6.35
N ARG A 233 5.35 -16.31 6.56
CA ARG A 233 4.81 -15.07 7.10
C ARG A 233 5.20 -14.86 8.56
N LEU A 234 5.18 -15.89 9.39
CA LEU A 234 5.46 -15.77 10.83
C LEU A 234 6.92 -15.40 11.10
N SER A 235 7.86 -16.05 10.41
CA SER A 235 9.28 -15.67 10.50
C SER A 235 9.53 -14.26 9.95
N SER A 236 8.69 -13.79 9.03
CA SER A 236 8.74 -12.40 8.54
C SER A 236 8.23 -11.42 9.60
N VAL A 237 7.07 -11.70 10.20
CA VAL A 237 6.50 -10.89 11.28
C VAL A 237 7.46 -10.77 12.46
N TYR A 238 8.17 -11.83 12.82
CA TYR A 238 9.22 -11.77 13.83
C TYR A 238 10.27 -10.68 13.53
N LEU A 239 10.70 -10.53 12.27
CA LEU A 239 11.66 -9.50 11.85
C LEU A 239 11.07 -8.09 11.70
N SER A 240 9.76 -7.92 11.92
CA SER A 240 9.16 -6.59 12.09
C SER A 240 9.31 -6.07 13.51
N ASN A 241 9.73 -6.92 14.46
CA ASN A 241 9.72 -6.66 15.89
C ASN A 241 8.38 -6.09 16.38
N THR A 242 7.27 -6.51 15.75
CA THR A 242 5.95 -6.09 16.18
C THR A 242 5.58 -6.77 17.48
N ASN A 243 5.03 -6.01 18.42
CA ASN A 243 4.54 -6.53 19.68
C ASN A 243 3.37 -5.69 20.19
N HIS A 244 2.48 -6.31 20.95
CA HIS A 244 1.36 -5.67 21.63
C HIS A 244 1.22 -6.28 23.02
N GLU A 245 0.67 -5.53 23.98
CA GLU A 245 0.21 -6.11 25.25
C GLU A 245 -0.84 -7.20 24.94
N GLU A 246 -0.67 -8.39 25.49
CA GLU A 246 -1.52 -9.55 25.17
C GLU A 246 -2.92 -9.39 25.76
N ASN A 247 -3.01 -8.77 26.93
CA ASN A 247 -4.28 -8.59 27.65
C ASN A 247 -4.97 -7.26 27.30
N GLN A 248 -5.15 -7.01 25.99
CA GLN A 248 -5.91 -5.86 25.49
C GLN A 248 -6.97 -6.32 24.46
N PRO A 249 -8.08 -5.60 24.30
CA PRO A 249 -9.06 -5.92 23.27
C PRO A 249 -8.44 -5.83 21.86
N PRO A 250 -8.81 -6.72 20.92
CA PRO A 250 -8.36 -6.62 19.55
C PRO A 250 -8.70 -5.27 18.92
N HIS A 251 -7.69 -4.55 18.44
CA HIS A 251 -7.85 -3.27 17.75
C HIS A 251 -8.32 -3.43 16.29
N LEU A 252 -8.60 -4.66 15.86
CA LEU A 252 -9.22 -5.02 14.60
C LEU A 252 -10.63 -5.51 14.93
N THR A 253 -11.57 -4.57 14.97
CA THR A 253 -12.95 -4.85 15.35
C THR A 253 -13.78 -5.23 14.13
N LEU A 254 -14.86 -5.97 14.35
CA LEU A 254 -15.82 -6.34 13.32
C LEU A 254 -17.13 -5.62 13.59
N LYS A 255 -17.75 -5.04 12.56
CA LYS A 255 -19.12 -4.49 12.66
C LYS A 255 -20.13 -5.61 12.88
N ASP A 256 -19.92 -6.76 12.23
CA ASP A 256 -20.71 -7.98 12.34
C ASP A 256 -19.78 -9.20 12.37
N VAL A 257 -19.86 -9.98 13.44
CA VAL A 257 -19.00 -11.16 13.67
C VAL A 257 -19.34 -12.35 12.78
N SER A 258 -20.51 -12.35 12.13
CA SER A 258 -20.97 -13.44 11.28
C SER A 258 -20.45 -13.34 9.84
N VAL A 259 -20.18 -12.11 9.37
CA VAL A 259 -19.80 -11.80 7.99
C VAL A 259 -18.53 -12.52 7.52
N PRO A 260 -17.44 -12.63 8.32
CA PRO A 260 -16.22 -13.30 7.85
C PRO A 260 -16.46 -14.75 7.41
N VAL A 261 -17.35 -15.47 8.09
CA VAL A 261 -17.66 -16.86 7.73
C VAL A 261 -18.76 -16.92 6.67
N GLN A 262 -19.85 -16.17 6.87
CA GLN A 262 -21.04 -16.28 6.02
C GLN A 262 -20.87 -15.66 4.63
N VAL A 263 -19.98 -14.66 4.51
CA VAL A 263 -19.74 -13.91 3.27
C VAL A 263 -18.30 -14.10 2.83
N ASP A 264 -17.31 -13.70 3.63
CA ASP A 264 -15.92 -13.61 3.16
C ASP A 264 -15.34 -14.98 2.86
N LEU A 265 -15.48 -15.94 3.77
CA LEU A 265 -15.08 -17.33 3.56
C LEU A 265 -15.93 -18.00 2.48
N LYS A 266 -17.25 -17.84 2.54
CA LYS A 266 -18.17 -18.55 1.64
C LYS A 266 -18.08 -18.10 0.17
N ILE A 267 -17.98 -16.80 -0.07
CA ILE A 267 -18.02 -16.20 -1.42
C ILE A 267 -16.60 -15.94 -1.94
N TYR A 268 -15.72 -15.42 -1.10
CA TYR A 268 -14.38 -14.96 -1.48
C TYR A 268 -13.26 -15.87 -0.95
N ALA A 269 -13.58 -17.02 -0.36
CA ALA A 269 -12.62 -17.96 0.22
C ALA A 269 -11.72 -17.36 1.32
N GLY A 270 -12.19 -16.33 2.03
CA GLY A 270 -11.52 -15.74 3.19
C GLY A 270 -10.26 -14.95 2.80
N PRO A 271 -10.39 -13.89 1.98
CA PRO A 271 -9.25 -13.12 1.46
C PRO A 271 -8.40 -12.47 2.55
N GLU A 272 -8.94 -12.23 3.75
CA GLU A 272 -8.23 -11.70 4.91
C GLU A 272 -7.05 -12.54 5.38
N SER A 273 -7.11 -13.86 5.16
CA SER A 273 -5.99 -14.77 5.41
C SER A 273 -4.81 -14.59 4.43
N ARG A 274 -5.03 -13.86 3.32
CA ARG A 274 -4.07 -13.71 2.21
C ARG A 274 -3.62 -12.28 1.97
N TYR A 275 -4.52 -11.30 2.04
CA TYR A 275 -4.16 -9.89 1.90
C TYR A 275 -3.44 -9.35 3.14
N CYS A 276 -3.65 -9.99 4.30
CA CYS A 276 -2.99 -9.57 5.53
C CYS A 276 -1.52 -9.98 5.47
N PRO A 277 -0.58 -9.01 5.51
CA PRO A 277 0.84 -9.29 5.41
C PRO A 277 1.40 -9.99 6.66
N ALA A 278 0.62 -10.04 7.76
CA ALA A 278 1.09 -10.49 9.06
C ALA A 278 0.39 -11.72 9.63
N GLY A 279 -0.55 -12.33 8.88
CA GLY A 279 -1.22 -13.55 9.34
C GLY A 279 -2.07 -13.33 10.59
N VAL A 280 -2.68 -12.14 10.69
CA VAL A 280 -3.58 -11.81 11.81
C VAL A 280 -4.88 -12.60 11.73
N TYR A 281 -5.37 -12.86 10.52
CA TYR A 281 -6.67 -13.50 10.30
C TYR A 281 -6.48 -14.96 9.88
N GLU A 282 -7.11 -15.86 10.63
CA GLU A 282 -7.09 -17.30 10.36
C GLU A 282 -8.50 -17.88 10.53
N PHE A 283 -8.93 -18.74 9.62
CA PHE A 283 -10.16 -19.50 9.78
C PHE A 283 -9.84 -20.85 10.42
N VAL A 284 -10.37 -21.06 11.63
CA VAL A 284 -10.16 -22.27 12.42
C VAL A 284 -11.48 -22.97 12.68
N LYS A 285 -11.44 -24.25 13.08
CA LYS A 285 -12.64 -24.94 13.55
C LYS A 285 -13.00 -24.51 14.96
N GLY A 286 -14.28 -24.21 15.18
CA GLY A 286 -14.86 -23.97 16.49
C GLY A 286 -15.10 -25.26 17.28
N PRO A 287 -15.49 -25.15 18.56
CA PRO A 287 -15.81 -26.31 19.40
C PRO A 287 -16.96 -27.17 18.86
N ASP A 288 -17.85 -26.57 18.08
CA ASP A 288 -18.99 -27.19 17.40
C ASP A 288 -18.64 -27.78 16.02
N GLY A 289 -17.38 -27.64 15.58
CA GLY A 289 -16.91 -28.07 14.26
C GLY A 289 -17.20 -27.09 13.12
N GLY A 290 -17.88 -25.97 13.39
CA GLY A 290 -18.10 -24.88 12.44
C GLY A 290 -16.82 -24.09 12.14
N ASP A 291 -16.77 -23.38 11.02
CA ASP A 291 -15.67 -22.43 10.76
C ASP A 291 -15.88 -21.15 11.59
N ARG A 292 -14.80 -20.64 12.18
CA ARG A 292 -14.77 -19.34 12.87
C ARG A 292 -13.52 -18.56 12.49
N LEU A 293 -13.63 -17.22 12.46
CA LEU A 293 -12.48 -16.34 12.34
C LEU A 293 -11.76 -16.21 13.69
N GLN A 294 -10.45 -16.44 13.69
CA GLN A 294 -9.53 -16.14 14.77
C GLN A 294 -8.73 -14.88 14.40
N ILE A 295 -8.72 -13.88 15.28
CA ILE A 295 -7.98 -12.63 15.10
C ILE A 295 -6.77 -12.63 16.05
N ASN A 296 -5.59 -12.86 15.50
CA ASN A 296 -4.29 -12.81 16.18
C ASN A 296 -3.75 -11.36 16.15
N ALA A 297 -4.42 -10.45 16.85
CA ALA A 297 -4.17 -9.02 16.80
C ALA A 297 -2.72 -8.62 17.20
N GLN A 298 -2.05 -9.42 18.01
CA GLN A 298 -0.66 -9.22 18.43
C GLN A 298 0.33 -9.20 17.25
N ASN A 299 0.01 -9.87 16.14
CA ASN A 299 0.84 -9.90 14.94
C ASN A 299 0.69 -8.65 14.08
N CYS A 300 -0.27 -7.76 14.36
CA CYS A 300 -0.60 -6.66 13.46
C CYS A 300 0.59 -5.73 13.21
N VAL A 301 0.91 -5.45 11.95
CA VAL A 301 1.97 -4.49 11.56
C VAL A 301 1.40 -3.12 11.18
N HIS A 302 0.14 -2.88 11.55
CA HIS A 302 -0.61 -1.63 11.37
C HIS A 302 -0.70 -1.15 9.91
N CYS A 303 -0.55 -2.07 8.95
CA CYS A 303 -0.49 -1.72 7.54
C CYS A 303 -1.77 -1.08 6.98
N LYS A 304 -2.92 -1.23 7.64
CA LYS A 304 -4.27 -0.79 7.22
C LYS A 304 -4.89 -1.54 6.03
N THR A 305 -4.24 -2.57 5.47
CA THR A 305 -4.76 -3.30 4.31
C THR A 305 -6.15 -3.89 4.54
N CYS A 306 -6.42 -4.47 5.71
CA CYS A 306 -7.67 -5.13 6.02
C CYS A 306 -8.88 -4.17 6.02
N ASP A 307 -8.69 -2.98 6.59
CA ASP A 307 -9.70 -1.92 6.60
C ASP A 307 -10.03 -1.45 5.17
N ILE A 308 -9.04 -1.45 4.27
CA ILE A 308 -9.21 -1.00 2.89
C ILE A 308 -9.75 -2.10 1.96
N LYS A 309 -9.33 -3.35 2.13
CA LYS A 309 -9.54 -4.44 1.15
C LYS A 309 -10.63 -5.44 1.52
N ASP A 310 -11.13 -5.43 2.74
CA ASP A 310 -12.29 -6.24 3.11
C ASP A 310 -13.48 -5.94 2.18
N PRO A 311 -13.96 -6.94 1.40
CA PRO A 311 -15.01 -6.76 0.39
C PRO A 311 -16.34 -6.24 0.97
N THR A 312 -16.56 -6.41 2.29
CA THR A 312 -17.77 -5.98 2.98
C THR A 312 -17.57 -4.76 3.85
N GLN A 313 -16.33 -4.26 3.98
CA GLN A 313 -15.97 -3.16 4.89
C GLN A 313 -16.43 -3.40 6.33
N ASN A 314 -16.34 -4.66 6.78
CA ASN A 314 -16.73 -5.11 8.10
C ASN A 314 -15.62 -4.92 9.14
N ILE A 315 -14.36 -5.10 8.73
CA ILE A 315 -13.18 -4.87 9.58
C ILE A 315 -12.95 -3.37 9.75
N VAL A 316 -12.82 -2.93 11.00
CA VAL A 316 -12.46 -1.57 11.37
C VAL A 316 -11.16 -1.59 12.15
N TRP A 317 -10.15 -0.91 11.63
CA TRP A 317 -8.89 -0.71 12.34
C TRP A 317 -9.04 0.48 13.28
N VAL A 318 -8.78 0.27 14.56
CA VAL A 318 -8.58 1.33 15.55
C VAL A 318 -7.16 1.28 16.10
N ALA A 319 -6.71 2.37 16.71
CA ALA A 319 -5.39 2.37 17.34
C ALA A 319 -5.43 1.45 18.58
N PRO A 320 -4.45 0.53 18.74
CA PRO A 320 -4.25 -0.18 20.01
C PRO A 320 -3.69 0.77 21.07
N GLU A 321 -3.41 0.23 22.26
CA GLU A 321 -2.66 0.96 23.28
C GLU A 321 -1.34 1.52 22.75
N GLY A 322 -0.99 2.73 23.20
CA GLY A 322 0.20 3.44 22.76
C GLY A 322 1.48 2.64 23.05
N GLY A 323 2.35 2.53 22.04
CA GLY A 323 3.59 1.73 22.13
C GLY A 323 3.47 0.32 21.55
N GLY A 324 2.25 -0.18 21.31
CA GLY A 324 2.02 -1.40 20.54
C GLY A 324 2.22 -1.19 19.04
N GLY A 325 2.65 -2.24 18.34
CA GLY A 325 2.84 -2.25 16.90
C GLY A 325 4.27 -2.58 16.44
N PRO A 326 4.57 -2.39 15.15
CA PRO A 326 5.87 -2.69 14.58
C PRO A 326 6.98 -1.79 15.14
N ASN A 327 8.12 -2.38 15.49
CA ASN A 327 9.34 -1.66 15.85
C ASN A 327 10.37 -1.77 14.71
N TYR A 328 10.14 -0.98 13.67
CA TYR A 328 10.95 -0.98 12.47
C TYR A 328 12.31 -0.31 12.69
N VAL A 329 13.39 -1.06 12.47
CA VAL A 329 14.77 -0.54 12.52
C VAL A 329 15.31 -0.38 11.10
N GLY A 330 15.53 0.86 10.68
CA GLY A 330 16.12 1.17 9.38
C GLY A 330 15.23 0.85 8.17
N MET A 331 13.91 1.00 8.31
CA MET A 331 12.92 0.90 7.21
C MET A 331 12.23 2.24 6.96
#